data_AF-S0G7F8-F1
#
_entry.id   AF-S0G7F8-F1
#
_cell.length_a   1.000
_cell.length_b   1.000
_cell.length_c   1.000
_cell.angle_alpha   90.00
_cell.angle_beta   90.00
_cell.angle_gamma   90.00
#
_symmetry.space_group_name_H-M   'P 1'
#
loop_
_entity.id
_entity.type
_entity.pdbx_description
1 polymer ?
#
loop_
_entity_poly.entity_id
_entity_poly.type
_entity_poly.pdbx_seq_one_letter_code
_entity_poly.pdbx_strand_id
1 'polypeptide(L)'
;MKLRTFTKLLPNSLFKPHPKLLVVGSPRSGFTLLISILNKLVYRKAFKRETFRRELRRIIEKGSQDVDKCVKEYVSSFFDIDKLVLAPDFVPLLGGPKWLSSKSNDMACVRKYLGIIGEGDFLAVYQIPKFAMDLQFVIHSHNDPNQWLADNYYNSYIKFSSMRNFLDVINSSVFSLNALTGDYIDNVLFEESDLIRESLGLYKLTDLNFIEGLITPLISYLRSFEKVKDRYIIMKWEDLITMPETTIFRIAEKAGLNIPISSAKNMWQKMKFKNQTVSHRHNFRKGIIGDWKNYLVNEHLEILKGYGFDDYLSMFGYEKIQFIDRKNYTPFQKKVESSIKKGQIIQEISDPDLFMFAFNKSNFVSSKYDFVGYSKNGLVEIERSSIKNEMFFNGFIDAVEVPIKRVNGKIMDIYQDYYDE
;
A
#
# COMPACT_ATOMS: atom_id res chain seq x y z
N MET A 1 43.20 0.88 -31.84
CA MET A 1 41.82 0.44 -31.51
C MET A 1 40.88 1.62 -31.83
N LYS A 2 40.19 1.61 -32.97
CA LYS A 2 39.35 2.73 -33.43
C LYS A 2 37.98 2.68 -32.74
N LEU A 3 37.68 3.69 -31.92
CA LEU A 3 36.34 3.95 -31.37
C LEU A 3 35.40 4.28 -32.54
N ARG A 4 34.46 3.38 -32.83
CA ARG A 4 33.36 3.63 -33.76
C ARG A 4 32.34 4.53 -33.06
N THR A 5 32.32 5.81 -33.43
CA THR A 5 31.20 6.72 -33.21
C THR A 5 30.02 6.25 -34.07
N PHE A 6 29.12 5.47 -33.46
CA PHE A 6 27.83 5.14 -34.04
C PHE A 6 26.74 5.53 -33.04
N THR A 7 26.12 6.70 -33.26
CA THR A 7 24.69 6.91 -33.01
C THR A 7 24.26 8.19 -33.71
N LYS A 8 23.75 8.05 -34.95
CA LYS A 8 22.80 9.04 -35.49
C LYS A 8 21.57 8.99 -34.58
N LEU A 9 21.52 9.90 -33.61
CA LEU A 9 20.31 10.17 -32.84
C LEU A 9 19.22 10.57 -33.85
N LEU A 10 18.17 9.77 -33.93
CA LEU A 10 16.90 10.21 -34.53
C LEU A 10 16.51 11.55 -33.88
N PRO A 11 15.96 12.52 -34.63
CA PRO A 11 15.56 13.79 -34.06
C PRO A 11 14.64 13.57 -32.85
N ASN A 12 15.01 14.16 -31.71
CA ASN A 12 14.28 14.07 -30.44
C ASN A 12 12.81 14.53 -30.53
N SER A 13 12.40 15.14 -31.65
CA SER A 13 11.07 15.68 -31.90
C SER A 13 9.97 14.64 -32.17
N LEU A 14 10.31 13.35 -32.38
CA LEU A 14 9.32 12.30 -32.66
C LEU A 14 8.83 11.52 -31.44
N PHE A 15 9.42 11.72 -30.26
CA PHE A 15 9.01 11.02 -29.04
C PHE A 15 8.35 11.99 -28.07
N LYS A 16 7.01 11.96 -27.99
CA LYS A 16 6.30 12.64 -26.89
C LYS A 16 6.79 12.03 -25.56
N PRO A 17 7.24 12.86 -24.59
CA PRO A 17 7.63 12.35 -23.29
C PRO A 17 6.46 11.57 -22.68
N HIS A 18 6.77 10.41 -22.11
CA HIS A 18 5.76 9.61 -21.42
C HIS A 18 5.10 10.41 -20.29
N PRO A 19 3.79 10.22 -20.08
CA PRO A 19 3.11 10.87 -18.99
C PRO A 19 3.74 10.41 -17.67
N LYS A 20 4.08 11.37 -16.81
CA LYS A 20 4.47 11.09 -15.43
C LYS A 20 3.20 10.88 -14.62
N LEU A 21 3.03 9.69 -14.05
CA LEU A 21 1.78 9.28 -13.42
C LEU A 21 1.95 9.12 -11.92
N LEU A 22 0.96 9.60 -11.17
CA LEU A 22 0.90 9.52 -9.72
C LEU A 22 -0.48 9.06 -9.27
N VAL A 23 -0.55 8.08 -8.37
CA VAL A 23 -1.79 7.56 -7.81
C VAL A 23 -1.79 7.75 -6.29
N VAL A 24 -2.82 8.40 -5.75
CA VAL A 24 -3.07 8.40 -4.30
C VAL A 24 -4.42 7.75 -4.02
N GLY A 25 -4.52 6.97 -2.97
CA GLY A 25 -5.79 6.34 -2.63
C GLY A 25 -5.74 5.69 -1.27
N SER A 26 -6.83 5.74 -0.52
CA SER A 26 -6.93 4.97 0.72
C SER A 26 -6.74 3.48 0.44
N PRO A 27 -6.19 2.69 1.39
CA PRO A 27 -6.08 1.25 1.25
C PRO A 27 -7.44 0.62 0.89
N ARG A 28 -7.44 -0.42 0.05
CA ARG A 28 -8.64 -1.19 -0.36
C ARG A 28 -9.71 -0.43 -1.18
N SER A 29 -9.42 0.80 -1.62
CA SER A 29 -10.29 1.61 -2.50
C SER A 29 -10.29 1.22 -3.99
N GLY A 30 -9.65 0.12 -4.37
CA GLY A 30 -9.35 -0.21 -5.78
C GLY A 30 -7.98 0.30 -6.27
N PHE A 31 -7.21 0.92 -5.37
CA PHE A 31 -5.89 1.49 -5.61
C PHE A 31 -4.92 0.62 -6.40
N THR A 32 -4.70 -0.64 -5.97
CA THR A 32 -3.77 -1.56 -6.66
C THR A 32 -4.21 -1.83 -8.10
N LEU A 33 -5.51 -1.97 -8.36
CA LEU A 33 -6.03 -2.21 -9.72
C LEU A 33 -5.78 -1.01 -10.62
N LEU A 34 -6.00 0.21 -10.14
CA LEU A 34 -5.71 1.45 -10.87
C LEU A 34 -4.22 1.53 -11.24
N ILE A 35 -3.33 1.23 -10.30
CA ILE A 35 -1.88 1.19 -10.56
C ILE A 35 -1.55 0.13 -11.62
N SER A 36 -2.12 -1.08 -11.52
CA SER A 36 -1.89 -2.14 -12.50
C SER A 36 -2.40 -1.77 -13.90
N ILE A 37 -3.54 -1.08 -14.01
CA ILE A 37 -4.08 -0.57 -15.28
C ILE A 37 -3.09 0.44 -15.88
N LEU A 38 -2.71 1.47 -15.11
CA LEU A 38 -1.79 2.51 -15.57
C LEU A 38 -0.42 1.95 -15.95
N ASN A 39 0.13 1.02 -15.17
CA ASN A 39 1.39 0.33 -15.51
C ASN A 39 1.29 -0.40 -16.85
N LYS A 40 0.21 -1.15 -17.11
CA LYS A 40 0.02 -1.86 -18.39
C LYS A 40 -0.19 -0.91 -19.56
N LEU A 41 -0.82 0.25 -19.33
CA LEU A 41 -0.98 1.29 -20.34
C LEU A 41 0.36 1.91 -20.73
N VAL A 42 1.21 2.22 -19.76
CA VAL A 42 2.52 2.85 -20.00
C VAL A 42 3.53 1.85 -20.56
N TYR A 43 3.56 0.60 -20.07
CA TYR A 43 4.53 -0.42 -20.49
C TYR A 43 4.45 -0.76 -22.00
N ARG A 44 3.27 -0.65 -22.63
CA ARG A 44 3.07 -0.98 -24.05
C ARG A 44 3.78 -0.03 -25.03
N LYS A 45 4.34 1.08 -24.55
CA LYS A 45 5.08 2.05 -25.35
C LYS A 45 6.53 2.02 -24.88
N ALA A 46 7.36 1.25 -25.59
CA ALA A 46 8.76 1.00 -25.23
C ALA A 46 9.58 2.30 -25.10
N PHE A 47 10.46 2.37 -24.09
CA PHE A 47 11.18 3.58 -23.70
C PHE A 47 12.58 3.69 -24.34
N LYS A 48 12.92 4.89 -24.84
CA LYS A 48 14.29 5.44 -24.97
C LYS A 48 14.57 6.51 -23.90
N ARG A 49 14.33 6.17 -22.63
CA ARG A 49 14.88 6.90 -21.46
C ARG A 49 15.60 5.87 -20.61
N GLU A 50 16.73 5.41 -21.11
CA GLU A 50 17.43 4.26 -20.54
C GLU A 50 18.49 4.64 -19.52
N THR A 51 19.30 5.68 -19.72
CA THR A 51 20.54 5.82 -18.92
C THR A 51 20.28 6.14 -17.44
N PHE A 52 19.65 7.28 -17.12
CA PHE A 52 19.33 7.67 -15.73
C PHE A 52 18.55 6.57 -15.00
N ARG A 53 17.46 6.06 -15.61
CA ARG A 53 16.63 5.02 -14.97
C ARG A 53 17.36 3.69 -14.82
N ARG A 54 18.20 3.30 -15.76
CA ARG A 54 19.02 2.08 -15.67
C ARG A 54 20.06 2.20 -14.57
N GLU A 55 20.67 3.37 -14.44
CA GLU A 55 21.68 3.61 -13.42
C GLU A 55 21.06 3.71 -12.03
N LEU A 56 19.98 4.49 -11.88
CA LEU A 56 19.18 4.55 -10.67
C LEU A 56 18.69 3.15 -10.26
N ARG A 57 18.19 2.36 -11.21
CA ARG A 57 17.80 0.95 -10.97
C ARG A 57 18.97 0.13 -10.42
N ARG A 58 20.14 0.19 -11.06
CA ARG A 58 21.32 -0.56 -10.64
C ARG A 58 21.74 -0.21 -9.21
N ILE A 59 21.73 1.08 -8.86
CA ILE A 59 22.06 1.54 -7.50
C ILE A 59 21.02 1.09 -6.49
N ILE A 60 19.74 1.22 -6.80
CA ILE A 60 18.65 0.80 -5.92
C ILE A 60 18.68 -0.72 -5.71
N GLU A 61 18.86 -1.51 -6.76
CA GLU A 61 18.95 -2.98 -6.67
C GLU A 61 20.15 -3.39 -5.80
N LYS A 62 21.33 -2.80 -6.05
CA LYS A 62 22.52 -3.08 -5.24
C LYS A 62 22.35 -2.63 -3.79
N GLY A 63 21.81 -1.44 -3.56
CA GLY A 63 21.51 -0.92 -2.22
C GLY A 63 20.49 -1.79 -1.48
N SER A 64 19.49 -2.35 -2.20
CA SER A 64 18.52 -3.29 -1.61
C SER A 64 19.20 -4.56 -1.11
N GLN A 65 20.11 -5.14 -1.91
CA GLN A 65 20.88 -6.31 -1.51
C GLN A 65 21.78 -6.04 -0.31
N ASP A 66 22.44 -4.88 -0.29
CA ASP A 66 23.33 -4.49 0.80
C ASP A 66 22.53 -4.28 2.10
N VAL A 67 21.36 -3.61 2.03
CA VAL A 67 20.48 -3.41 3.19
C VAL A 67 19.89 -4.73 3.68
N ASP A 68 19.39 -5.59 2.79
CA ASP A 68 18.86 -6.91 3.14
C ASP A 68 19.91 -7.77 3.85
N LYS A 69 21.14 -7.75 3.34
CA LYS A 69 22.29 -8.42 3.97
C LYS A 69 22.52 -7.89 5.40
N CYS A 70 22.59 -6.57 5.58
CA CYS A 70 22.79 -5.98 6.91
C CYS A 70 21.64 -6.29 7.88
N VAL A 71 20.39 -6.29 7.39
CA VAL A 71 19.21 -6.68 8.17
C VAL A 71 19.36 -8.13 8.66
N LYS A 72 19.67 -9.07 7.75
CA LYS A 72 19.81 -10.49 8.10
C LYS A 72 20.98 -10.74 9.04
N GLU A 73 22.14 -10.14 8.78
CA GLU A 73 23.32 -10.26 9.65
C GLU A 73 23.02 -9.71 11.05
N TYR A 74 22.40 -8.53 11.16
CA TYR A 74 22.05 -7.95 12.45
C TYR A 74 21.01 -8.79 13.19
N VAL A 75 19.93 -9.21 12.53
CA VAL A 75 18.90 -10.08 13.13
C VAL A 75 19.53 -11.39 13.62
N SER A 76 20.43 -12.00 12.84
CA SER A 76 21.10 -13.25 13.20
C SER A 76 22.00 -13.16 14.45
N SER A 77 22.36 -11.94 14.88
CA SER A 77 23.11 -11.72 16.12
C SER A 77 22.24 -11.69 17.38
N PHE A 78 20.91 -11.60 17.24
CA PHE A 78 19.95 -11.57 18.36
C PHE A 78 18.98 -12.75 18.32
N PHE A 79 18.64 -13.23 17.13
CA PHE A 79 17.62 -14.24 16.90
C PHE A 79 18.12 -15.30 15.92
N ASP A 80 17.49 -16.47 15.94
CA ASP A 80 17.65 -17.47 14.90
C ASP A 80 17.15 -16.89 13.56
N ILE A 81 18.00 -16.90 12.54
CA ILE A 81 17.68 -16.32 11.23
C ILE A 81 16.53 -17.07 10.55
N ASP A 82 16.35 -18.36 10.84
CA ASP A 82 15.25 -19.16 10.29
C ASP A 82 13.89 -18.76 10.84
N LYS A 83 13.86 -17.94 11.92
CA LYS A 83 12.64 -17.33 12.46
C LYS A 83 12.29 -15.98 11.84
N LEU A 84 13.15 -15.41 10.99
CA LEU A 84 12.88 -14.14 10.32
C LEU A 84 11.85 -14.33 9.20
N VAL A 85 10.71 -13.67 9.34
CA VAL A 85 9.71 -13.53 8.28
C VAL A 85 9.89 -12.16 7.63
N LEU A 86 10.26 -12.16 6.36
CA LEU A 86 10.43 -10.96 5.56
C LEU A 86 9.90 -11.20 4.16
N ALA A 87 8.69 -10.71 3.89
CA ALA A 87 8.05 -10.90 2.60
C ALA A 87 8.92 -10.29 1.47
N PRO A 88 9.08 -10.99 0.33
CA PRO A 88 9.93 -10.51 -0.78
C PRO A 88 9.58 -9.11 -1.30
N ASP A 89 8.32 -8.69 -1.18
CA ASP A 89 7.84 -7.35 -1.57
C ASP A 89 8.47 -6.21 -0.72
N PHE A 90 9.06 -6.50 0.44
CA PHE A 90 9.69 -5.50 1.31
C PHE A 90 11.22 -5.43 1.16
N VAL A 91 11.86 -6.47 0.60
CA VAL A 91 13.31 -6.52 0.40
C VAL A 91 13.84 -5.38 -0.48
N PRO A 92 13.24 -5.06 -1.65
CA PRO A 92 13.67 -3.91 -2.43
C PRO A 92 13.56 -2.61 -1.62
N LEU A 93 14.50 -1.66 -1.74
CA LEU A 93 14.44 -0.36 -1.04
C LEU A 93 13.13 0.37 -1.30
N LEU A 94 12.64 0.31 -2.53
CA LEU A 94 11.35 0.85 -2.99
C LEU A 94 10.17 -0.14 -2.81
N GLY A 95 10.33 -1.22 -2.07
CA GLY A 95 9.27 -2.17 -1.73
C GLY A 95 8.48 -1.74 -0.49
N GLY A 96 7.16 -1.84 -0.53
CA GLY A 96 6.25 -1.46 0.57
C GLY A 96 5.58 -0.09 0.43
N PRO A 97 4.75 0.32 1.41
CA PRO A 97 4.05 1.61 1.43
C PRO A 97 5.01 2.80 1.45
N LYS A 98 4.65 3.89 0.77
CA LYS A 98 5.52 5.08 0.60
C LYS A 98 4.78 6.38 0.76
N TRP A 99 5.48 7.42 1.18
CA TRP A 99 4.97 8.78 1.30
C TRP A 99 6.08 9.81 1.29
N LEU A 100 5.73 11.09 1.10
CA LEU A 100 6.70 12.18 1.23
C LEU A 100 6.98 12.44 2.72
N SER A 101 8.25 12.64 3.05
CA SER A 101 8.64 12.93 4.44
C SER A 101 8.12 14.31 4.83
N SER A 102 7.46 14.42 5.98
CA SER A 102 7.12 15.72 6.59
C SER A 102 8.33 16.38 7.26
N LYS A 103 9.40 15.61 7.51
CA LYS A 103 10.63 16.07 8.16
C LYS A 103 11.64 16.66 7.16
N SER A 104 11.58 16.25 5.89
CA SER A 104 12.51 16.70 4.84
C SER A 104 11.84 16.71 3.47
N ASN A 105 11.87 17.85 2.81
CA ASN A 105 11.20 18.08 1.52
C ASN A 105 11.78 17.25 0.37
N ASP A 106 13.01 16.75 0.49
CA ASP A 106 13.69 15.99 -0.58
C ASP A 106 13.61 14.48 -0.38
N MET A 107 12.97 14.04 0.71
CA MET A 107 12.93 12.64 1.09
C MET A 107 11.53 12.06 0.96
N ALA A 108 11.47 10.79 0.59
CA ALA A 108 10.33 9.93 0.72
C ALA A 108 10.61 8.87 1.78
N CYS A 109 9.59 8.52 2.54
CA CYS A 109 9.60 7.44 3.50
C CYS A 109 9.09 6.15 2.82
N VAL A 110 9.74 5.03 3.11
CA VAL A 110 9.32 3.69 2.68
C VAL A 110 9.24 2.77 3.89
N ARG A 111 8.08 2.17 4.11
CA ARG A 111 7.85 1.27 5.24
C ARG A 111 8.18 -0.18 4.90
N LYS A 112 8.84 -0.86 5.85
CA LYS A 112 9.20 -2.28 5.85
C LYS A 112 8.48 -3.00 6.98
N TYR A 113 8.14 -4.26 6.75
CA TYR A 113 7.48 -5.12 7.72
C TYR A 113 8.40 -6.31 7.96
N LEU A 114 8.74 -6.56 9.21
CA LEU A 114 9.59 -7.64 9.63
C LEU A 114 8.92 -8.37 10.80
N GLY A 115 8.86 -9.69 10.73
CA GLY A 115 8.37 -10.55 11.80
C GLY A 115 9.47 -11.49 12.27
N ILE A 116 9.49 -11.81 13.56
CA ILE A 116 10.36 -12.81 14.17
C ILE A 116 9.45 -13.80 14.92
N ILE A 117 9.42 -15.04 14.45
CA ILE A 117 8.54 -16.09 14.99
C ILE A 117 8.82 -16.29 16.49
N GLY A 118 7.78 -16.20 17.32
CA GLY A 118 7.82 -16.32 18.77
C GLY A 118 8.21 -15.03 19.52
N GLU A 119 8.62 -13.97 18.81
CA GLU A 119 9.06 -12.71 19.42
C GLU A 119 8.12 -11.55 19.08
N GLY A 120 7.52 -11.55 17.88
CA GLY A 120 6.60 -10.53 17.40
C GLY A 120 7.10 -9.83 16.13
N ASP A 121 6.60 -8.62 15.86
CA ASP A 121 6.91 -7.90 14.63
C ASP A 121 7.23 -6.42 14.83
N PHE A 122 7.72 -5.79 13.75
CA PHE A 122 7.97 -4.37 13.72
C PHE A 122 7.88 -3.76 12.32
N LEU A 123 7.61 -2.45 12.32
CA LEU A 123 7.55 -1.59 11.16
C LEU A 123 8.77 -0.66 11.18
N ALA A 124 9.68 -0.87 10.23
CA ALA A 124 10.80 0.05 10.01
C ALA A 124 10.44 1.04 8.89
N VAL A 125 10.91 2.27 8.98
CA VAL A 125 10.74 3.30 7.95
C VAL A 125 12.11 3.77 7.51
N TYR A 126 12.35 3.68 6.19
CA TYR A 126 13.57 4.15 5.56
C TYR A 126 13.29 5.43 4.79
N GLN A 127 14.10 6.46 5.00
CA GLN A 127 14.08 7.69 4.24
C GLN A 127 15.05 7.58 3.07
N ILE A 128 14.54 7.84 1.87
CA ILE A 128 15.28 7.81 0.61
C ILE A 128 14.96 9.07 -0.19
N PRO A 129 15.84 9.54 -1.09
CA PRO A 129 15.53 10.69 -1.93
C PRO A 129 14.25 10.47 -2.74
N LYS A 130 13.33 11.45 -2.74
CA LYS A 130 11.98 11.29 -3.30
C LYS A 130 11.97 10.97 -4.80
N PHE A 131 12.97 11.45 -5.54
CA PHE A 131 13.11 11.17 -6.96
C PHE A 131 13.56 9.72 -7.24
N ALA A 132 14.00 8.95 -6.24
CA ALA A 132 14.20 7.50 -6.39
C ALA A 132 12.90 6.81 -6.85
N MET A 133 11.73 7.37 -6.50
CA MET A 133 10.43 6.86 -6.92
C MET A 133 10.20 6.96 -8.44
N ASP A 134 10.98 7.75 -9.19
CA ASP A 134 10.90 7.84 -10.66
C ASP A 134 11.33 6.55 -11.39
N LEU A 135 11.89 5.58 -10.65
CA LEU A 135 12.08 4.21 -11.12
C LEU A 135 10.73 3.53 -11.43
N GLN A 136 9.65 3.94 -10.76
CA GLN A 136 8.31 3.41 -10.98
C GLN A 136 7.66 4.11 -12.19
N PHE A 137 6.95 3.35 -13.02
CA PHE A 137 6.13 3.95 -14.09
C PHE A 137 4.94 4.74 -13.54
N VAL A 138 4.45 4.32 -12.37
CA VAL A 138 3.36 4.95 -11.64
C VAL A 138 3.81 5.09 -10.19
N ILE A 139 4.10 6.33 -9.78
CA ILE A 139 4.34 6.64 -8.37
C ILE A 139 3.02 6.47 -7.63
N HIS A 140 3.05 5.93 -6.42
CA HIS A 140 1.84 5.67 -5.69
C HIS A 140 1.99 5.72 -4.18
N SER A 141 0.92 6.16 -3.50
CA SER A 141 0.89 6.31 -2.04
C SER A 141 -0.51 6.18 -1.46
N HIS A 142 -0.56 5.79 -0.18
CA HIS A 142 -1.79 5.78 0.63
C HIS A 142 -1.94 7.01 1.53
N ASN A 143 -0.92 7.86 1.59
CA ASN A 143 -0.88 9.00 2.51
C ASN A 143 -1.53 10.25 1.95
N ASP A 144 -1.47 11.32 2.74
CA ASP A 144 -2.15 12.59 2.52
C ASP A 144 -2.07 13.08 1.07
N PRO A 145 -3.21 13.16 0.34
CA PRO A 145 -3.23 13.62 -1.04
C PRO A 145 -2.73 15.05 -1.19
N ASN A 146 -2.93 15.91 -0.19
CA ASN A 146 -2.53 17.31 -0.28
C ASN A 146 -1.00 17.48 -0.29
N GLN A 147 -0.25 16.59 0.36
CA GLN A 147 1.22 16.66 0.36
C GLN A 147 1.81 16.53 -1.06
N TRP A 148 1.28 15.60 -1.86
CA TRP A 148 1.71 15.39 -3.25
C TRP A 148 1.37 16.56 -4.18
N LEU A 149 0.39 17.36 -3.80
CA LEU A 149 -0.08 18.53 -4.52
C LEU A 149 0.67 19.80 -4.16
N ALA A 150 1.24 19.85 -2.97
CA ALA A 150 2.05 20.96 -2.48
C ALA A 150 3.53 20.85 -2.91
N ASP A 151 4.02 19.64 -3.18
CA ASP A 151 5.40 19.42 -3.61
C ASP A 151 5.59 19.74 -5.10
N ASN A 152 6.41 20.75 -5.37
CA ASN A 152 6.68 21.27 -6.71
C ASN A 152 7.25 20.22 -7.68
N TYR A 153 8.00 19.23 -7.18
CA TYR A 153 8.58 18.17 -8.01
C TYR A 153 7.49 17.38 -8.75
N TYR A 154 6.32 17.22 -8.13
CA TYR A 154 5.21 16.44 -8.70
C TYR A 154 4.20 17.28 -9.47
N ASN A 155 4.42 18.59 -9.69
CA ASN A 155 3.47 19.46 -10.38
C ASN A 155 3.12 18.96 -11.78
N SER A 156 4.11 18.48 -12.55
CA SER A 156 3.92 17.98 -13.91
C SER A 156 3.26 16.59 -13.99
N TYR A 157 3.01 15.91 -12.87
CA TYR A 157 2.45 14.56 -12.87
C TYR A 157 0.94 14.64 -13.10
N ILE A 158 0.42 13.73 -13.92
CA ILE A 158 -1.01 13.46 -14.02
C ILE A 158 -1.39 12.63 -12.80
N LYS A 159 -2.37 13.13 -12.03
CA LYS A 159 -2.69 12.61 -10.72
C LYS A 159 -4.01 11.88 -10.77
N PHE A 160 -4.00 10.64 -10.29
CA PHE A 160 -5.15 9.77 -10.22
C PHE A 160 -5.47 9.42 -8.79
N SER A 161 -6.73 9.10 -8.52
CA SER A 161 -7.16 8.50 -7.27
C SER A 161 -8.19 7.41 -7.50
N SER A 162 -8.31 6.50 -6.55
CA SER A 162 -9.32 5.44 -6.55
C SER A 162 -10.29 5.64 -5.40
N MET A 163 -11.58 5.50 -5.67
CA MET A 163 -12.65 5.55 -4.68
C MET A 163 -13.46 4.25 -4.73
N ARG A 164 -13.96 3.82 -3.58
CA ARG A 164 -14.82 2.66 -3.41
C ARG A 164 -15.82 2.99 -2.31
N ASN A 165 -16.99 2.35 -2.32
CA ASN A 165 -17.92 2.43 -1.21
C ASN A 165 -17.19 2.16 0.12
N PHE A 166 -17.29 3.10 1.07
CA PHE A 166 -16.48 3.07 2.29
C PHE A 166 -16.82 1.90 3.22
N LEU A 167 -18.05 1.41 3.18
CA LEU A 167 -18.45 0.20 3.90
C LEU A 167 -17.70 -1.03 3.37
N ASP A 168 -17.54 -1.11 2.04
CA ASP A 168 -16.76 -2.15 1.40
C ASP A 168 -15.24 -1.99 1.65
N VAL A 169 -14.75 -0.75 1.83
CA VAL A 169 -13.34 -0.49 2.23
C VAL A 169 -13.08 -1.03 3.63
N ILE A 170 -13.95 -0.73 4.61
CA ILE A 170 -13.84 -1.24 5.98
C ILE A 170 -13.96 -2.76 5.98
N ASN A 171 -15.02 -3.30 5.37
CA ASN A 171 -15.21 -4.75 5.24
C ASN A 171 -13.97 -5.42 4.62
N SER A 172 -13.46 -4.89 3.50
CA SER A 172 -12.27 -5.44 2.86
C SER A 172 -11.01 -5.34 3.73
N SER A 173 -10.92 -4.38 4.64
CA SER A 173 -9.77 -4.18 5.53
C SER A 173 -9.78 -5.15 6.70
N VAL A 174 -10.97 -5.48 7.23
CA VAL A 174 -11.18 -6.51 8.26
C VAL A 174 -10.61 -7.85 7.80
N PHE A 175 -11.07 -8.34 6.64
CA PHE A 175 -10.66 -9.63 6.07
C PHE A 175 -9.30 -9.59 5.36
N SER A 176 -8.54 -8.51 5.49
CA SER A 176 -7.27 -8.38 4.78
C SER A 176 -6.12 -9.04 5.52
N LEU A 177 -5.32 -9.80 4.76
CA LEU A 177 -3.97 -10.25 5.13
C LEU A 177 -2.97 -9.26 4.55
N ASN A 178 -1.95 -8.88 5.31
CA ASN A 178 -0.84 -8.08 4.79
C ASN A 178 0.23 -9.03 4.22
N ALA A 179 1.23 -8.47 3.55
CA ALA A 179 2.25 -9.30 2.88
C ALA A 179 3.11 -10.11 3.87
N LEU A 180 3.37 -9.60 5.08
CA LEU A 180 4.08 -10.33 6.14
C LEU A 180 3.27 -11.55 6.61
N THR A 181 1.99 -11.35 6.94
CA THR A 181 1.07 -12.44 7.31
C THR A 181 0.95 -13.47 6.18
N GLY A 182 0.84 -13.00 4.94
CA GLY A 182 0.74 -13.88 3.78
C GLY A 182 1.98 -14.73 3.57
N ASP A 183 3.16 -14.16 3.77
CA ASP A 183 4.44 -14.88 3.70
C ASP A 183 4.57 -15.93 4.81
N TYR A 184 4.15 -15.60 6.04
CA TYR A 184 4.08 -16.57 7.14
C TYR A 184 3.15 -17.75 6.84
N ILE A 185 1.96 -17.47 6.29
CA ILE A 185 1.03 -18.53 5.88
C ILE A 185 1.63 -19.40 4.79
N ASP A 186 2.23 -18.80 3.76
CA ASP A 186 2.74 -19.53 2.58
C ASP A 186 3.99 -20.36 2.88
N ASN A 187 4.83 -19.92 3.83
CA ASN A 187 6.15 -20.52 4.07
C ASN A 187 6.28 -21.26 5.41
N VAL A 188 5.36 -21.04 6.37
CA VAL A 188 5.42 -21.65 7.70
C VAL A 188 4.20 -22.52 7.98
N LEU A 189 2.98 -21.99 7.82
CA LEU A 189 1.75 -22.70 8.20
C LEU A 189 1.21 -23.63 7.11
N PHE A 190 1.30 -23.23 5.84
CA PHE A 190 0.71 -23.92 4.70
C PHE A 190 -0.81 -24.14 4.82
N GLU A 191 -1.51 -23.18 5.43
CA GLU A 191 -2.96 -23.23 5.69
C GLU A 191 -3.81 -22.49 4.63
N GLU A 192 -5.08 -22.89 4.53
CA GLU A 192 -6.06 -22.25 3.64
C GLU A 192 -6.44 -20.84 4.13
N SER A 193 -6.17 -19.83 3.29
CA SER A 193 -6.29 -18.43 3.69
C SER A 193 -7.71 -17.96 4.00
N ASP A 194 -8.74 -18.61 3.47
CA ASP A 194 -10.14 -18.19 3.66
C ASP A 194 -10.61 -18.42 5.11
N LEU A 195 -10.27 -19.55 5.71
CA LEU A 195 -10.58 -19.84 7.12
C LEU A 195 -9.84 -18.89 8.06
N ILE A 196 -8.57 -18.60 7.76
CA ILE A 196 -7.77 -17.62 8.50
C ILE A 196 -8.42 -16.23 8.42
N ARG A 197 -8.86 -15.81 7.23
CA ARG A 197 -9.55 -14.53 7.05
C ARG A 197 -10.84 -14.44 7.85
N GLU A 198 -11.64 -15.49 7.85
CA GLU A 198 -12.90 -15.50 8.60
C GLU A 198 -12.66 -15.42 10.11
N SER A 199 -11.69 -16.18 10.61
CA SER A 199 -11.28 -16.16 12.03
C SER A 199 -10.73 -14.78 12.45
N LEU A 200 -9.84 -14.20 11.64
CA LEU A 200 -9.36 -12.83 11.84
C LEU A 200 -10.50 -11.80 11.74
N GLY A 201 -11.46 -12.04 10.84
CA GLY A 201 -12.59 -11.18 10.61
C GLY A 201 -13.52 -11.13 11.82
N LEU A 202 -13.77 -12.28 12.47
CA LEU A 202 -14.55 -12.36 13.70
C LEU A 202 -13.92 -11.53 14.83
N TYR A 203 -12.62 -11.67 15.06
CA TYR A 203 -11.91 -10.84 16.04
C TYR A 203 -12.08 -9.36 15.76
N LYS A 204 -11.74 -8.94 14.53
CA LYS A 204 -11.73 -7.52 14.13
C LYS A 204 -13.11 -6.88 14.10
N LEU A 205 -14.17 -7.67 13.87
CA LEU A 205 -15.56 -7.18 13.87
C LEU A 205 -16.19 -7.25 15.27
N THR A 206 -15.63 -7.99 16.23
CA THR A 206 -16.16 -8.03 17.59
C THR A 206 -15.42 -7.07 18.53
N ASP A 207 -14.21 -6.64 18.18
CA ASP A 207 -13.53 -5.50 18.81
C ASP A 207 -13.93 -4.17 18.14
N LEU A 208 -14.85 -3.42 18.75
CA LEU A 208 -15.27 -2.11 18.23
C LEU A 208 -14.14 -1.07 18.25
N ASN A 209 -13.15 -1.20 19.14
CA ASN A 209 -11.98 -0.32 19.11
C ASN A 209 -11.15 -0.57 17.86
N PHE A 210 -11.09 -1.81 17.38
CA PHE A 210 -10.43 -2.14 16.12
C PHE A 210 -11.12 -1.46 14.94
N ILE A 211 -12.46 -1.46 14.91
CA ILE A 211 -13.24 -0.78 13.88
C ILE A 211 -13.01 0.73 13.89
N GLU A 212 -13.05 1.38 15.05
CA GLU A 212 -12.70 2.80 15.18
C GLU A 212 -11.26 3.09 14.72
N GLY A 213 -10.33 2.19 15.03
CA GLY A 213 -8.93 2.26 14.62
C GLY A 213 -8.73 2.21 13.10
N LEU A 214 -9.63 1.54 12.36
CA LEU A 214 -9.67 1.55 10.89
C LEU A 214 -10.40 2.77 10.32
N ILE A 215 -11.46 3.23 10.98
CA ILE A 215 -12.28 4.36 10.55
C ILE A 215 -11.49 5.68 10.63
N THR A 216 -10.77 5.89 11.73
CA THR A 216 -10.04 7.13 12.01
C THR A 216 -9.05 7.54 10.89
N PRO A 217 -8.16 6.67 10.40
CA PRO A 217 -7.27 7.02 9.30
C PRO A 217 -8.02 7.22 7.98
N LEU A 218 -9.09 6.44 7.73
CA LEU A 218 -9.90 6.59 6.52
C LEU A 218 -10.62 7.94 6.48
N ILE A 219 -11.27 8.36 7.57
CA ILE A 219 -11.97 9.65 7.62
C ILE A 219 -10.98 10.82 7.56
N SER A 220 -9.80 10.69 8.16
CA SER A 220 -8.72 11.67 8.03
C SER A 220 -8.27 11.84 6.57
N TYR A 221 -8.07 10.72 5.87
CA TYR A 221 -7.77 10.73 4.44
C TYR A 221 -8.89 11.41 3.65
N LEU A 222 -10.17 11.08 3.90
CA LEU A 222 -11.31 11.66 3.18
C LEU A 222 -11.44 13.16 3.40
N ARG A 223 -11.25 13.64 4.63
CA ARG A 223 -11.23 15.08 4.96
C ARG A 223 -10.13 15.84 4.22
N SER A 224 -8.94 15.24 4.08
CA SER A 224 -7.88 15.85 3.28
C SER A 224 -8.21 15.81 1.79
N PHE A 225 -8.67 14.65 1.31
CA PHE A 225 -8.96 14.42 -0.10
C PHE A 225 -10.10 15.30 -0.63
N GLU A 226 -11.15 15.52 0.15
CA GLU A 226 -12.28 16.40 -0.17
C GLU A 226 -11.82 17.78 -0.63
N LYS A 227 -10.82 18.36 0.04
CA LYS A 227 -10.28 19.70 -0.25
C LYS A 227 -9.57 19.80 -1.61
N VAL A 228 -9.15 18.65 -2.16
CA VAL A 228 -8.28 18.60 -3.34
C VAL A 228 -8.73 17.65 -4.43
N LYS A 229 -9.88 16.98 -4.25
CA LYS A 229 -10.40 15.92 -5.12
C LYS A 229 -10.48 16.33 -6.60
N ASP A 230 -10.78 17.61 -6.86
CA ASP A 230 -10.95 18.13 -8.22
C ASP A 230 -9.62 18.29 -8.98
N ARG A 231 -8.49 18.14 -8.28
CA ARG A 231 -7.15 18.06 -8.90
C ARG A 231 -6.71 16.62 -9.20
N TYR A 232 -7.57 15.63 -8.96
CA TYR A 232 -7.33 14.22 -9.23
C TYR A 232 -8.33 13.66 -10.24
N ILE A 233 -7.85 12.79 -11.12
CA ILE A 233 -8.72 11.94 -11.94
C ILE A 233 -9.17 10.75 -11.08
N ILE A 234 -10.45 10.71 -10.75
CA ILE A 234 -11.01 9.70 -9.84
C ILE A 234 -11.54 8.51 -10.63
N MET A 235 -11.07 7.31 -10.29
CA MET A 235 -11.67 6.04 -10.71
C MET A 235 -12.54 5.50 -9.57
N LYS A 236 -13.84 5.33 -9.79
CA LYS A 236 -14.68 4.53 -8.89
C LYS A 236 -14.42 3.04 -9.16
N TRP A 237 -14.20 2.28 -8.10
CA TRP A 237 -13.97 0.85 -8.19
C TRP A 237 -15.20 0.13 -8.76
N GLU A 238 -16.40 0.54 -8.37
CA GLU A 238 -17.67 -0.02 -8.86
C GLU A 238 -17.84 0.19 -10.38
N ASP A 239 -17.43 1.34 -10.91
CA ASP A 239 -17.44 1.61 -12.37
C ASP A 239 -16.43 0.72 -13.11
N LEU A 240 -15.29 0.44 -12.49
CA LEU A 240 -14.31 -0.50 -13.06
C LEU A 240 -14.86 -1.92 -13.10
N ILE A 241 -15.61 -2.35 -12.09
CA ILE A 241 -16.19 -3.71 -12.05
C ILE A 241 -17.38 -3.84 -13.02
N THR A 242 -18.26 -2.85 -13.06
CA THR A 242 -19.50 -2.90 -13.86
C THR A 242 -19.30 -2.52 -15.33
N MET A 243 -18.41 -1.55 -15.61
CA MET A 243 -18.13 -1.03 -16.96
C MET A 243 -16.62 -0.98 -17.23
N PRO A 244 -15.90 -2.12 -17.12
CA PRO A 244 -14.43 -2.15 -17.14
C PRO A 244 -13.81 -1.56 -18.40
N GLU A 245 -14.37 -1.86 -19.56
CA GLU A 245 -13.81 -1.45 -20.86
C GLU A 245 -13.87 0.08 -21.00
N THR A 246 -15.03 0.67 -20.71
CA THR A 246 -15.25 2.12 -20.74
C THR A 246 -14.41 2.84 -19.68
N THR A 247 -14.33 2.29 -18.48
CA THR A 247 -13.54 2.88 -17.38
C THR A 247 -12.05 2.89 -17.71
N ILE A 248 -11.49 1.77 -18.19
CA ILE A 248 -10.08 1.68 -18.60
C ILE A 248 -9.79 2.61 -19.79
N PHE A 249 -10.70 2.70 -20.76
CA PHE A 249 -10.57 3.62 -21.89
C PHE A 249 -10.48 5.08 -21.41
N ARG A 250 -11.41 5.53 -20.55
CA ARG A 250 -11.40 6.88 -19.97
C ARG A 250 -10.12 7.16 -19.17
N ILE A 251 -9.64 6.19 -18.39
CA ILE A 251 -8.37 6.31 -17.65
C ILE A 251 -7.21 6.54 -18.63
N ALA A 252 -7.16 5.79 -19.74
CA ALA A 252 -6.13 5.96 -20.75
C ALA A 252 -6.18 7.35 -21.40
N GLU A 253 -7.36 7.83 -21.78
CA GLU A 253 -7.53 9.19 -22.33
C GLU A 253 -7.04 10.26 -21.35
N LYS A 254 -7.42 10.15 -20.07
CA LYS A 254 -6.98 11.07 -19.02
C LYS A 254 -5.49 10.97 -18.72
N ALA A 255 -4.85 9.83 -18.98
CA ALA A 255 -3.40 9.66 -18.94
C ALA A 255 -2.69 10.21 -20.19
N GLY A 256 -3.42 10.78 -21.16
CA GLY A 256 -2.86 11.25 -22.44
C GLY A 256 -2.49 10.11 -23.39
N LEU A 257 -3.11 8.93 -23.22
CA LEU A 257 -2.84 7.74 -24.02
C LEU A 257 -4.05 7.41 -24.89
N ASN A 258 -3.86 7.44 -26.20
CA ASN A 258 -4.86 6.97 -27.14
C ASN A 258 -4.76 5.45 -27.29
N ILE A 259 -5.82 4.73 -26.92
CA ILE A 259 -5.96 3.28 -27.11
C ILE A 259 -7.36 2.98 -27.68
N PRO A 260 -7.53 1.95 -28.52
CA PRO A 260 -8.86 1.50 -28.91
C PRO A 260 -9.56 0.79 -27.74
N ILE A 261 -10.89 0.84 -27.70
CA ILE A 261 -11.71 0.16 -26.68
C ILE A 261 -11.43 -1.36 -26.62
N SER A 262 -11.10 -1.98 -27.75
CA SER A 262 -10.70 -3.39 -27.84
C SER A 262 -9.43 -3.70 -27.03
N SER A 263 -8.50 -2.74 -26.93
CA SER A 263 -7.31 -2.87 -26.08
C SER A 263 -7.65 -2.80 -24.60
N ALA A 264 -8.60 -1.96 -24.21
CA ALA A 264 -9.12 -1.90 -22.84
C ALA A 264 -9.80 -3.21 -22.45
N LYS A 265 -10.64 -3.77 -23.33
CA LYS A 265 -11.24 -5.10 -23.17
C LYS A 265 -10.20 -6.20 -22.96
N ASN A 266 -9.20 -6.29 -23.84
CA ASN A 266 -8.14 -7.29 -23.71
C ASN A 266 -7.36 -7.14 -22.40
N MET A 267 -7.08 -5.90 -21.98
CA MET A 267 -6.43 -5.61 -20.71
C MET A 267 -7.25 -6.13 -19.53
N TRP A 268 -8.55 -5.81 -19.48
CA TRP A 268 -9.42 -6.26 -18.40
C TRP A 268 -9.52 -7.79 -18.33
N GLN A 269 -9.69 -8.47 -19.47
CA GLN A 269 -9.79 -9.94 -19.50
C GLN A 269 -8.54 -10.63 -18.90
N LYS A 270 -7.37 -10.00 -19.01
CA LYS A 270 -6.12 -10.51 -18.41
C LYS A 270 -6.00 -10.22 -16.92
N MET A 271 -6.73 -9.23 -16.40
CA MET A 271 -6.61 -8.73 -15.02
C MET A 271 -7.76 -9.15 -14.09
N LYS A 272 -8.97 -9.29 -14.63
CA LYS A 272 -10.18 -9.52 -13.85
C LYS A 272 -10.02 -10.74 -12.95
N PHE A 273 -10.45 -10.61 -11.69
CA PHE A 273 -10.50 -11.68 -10.70
C PHE A 273 -9.18 -12.45 -10.48
N LYS A 274 -8.04 -11.78 -10.68
CA LYS A 274 -6.72 -12.36 -10.46
C LYS A 274 -5.93 -11.50 -9.50
N ASN A 275 -5.10 -12.15 -8.70
CA ASN A 275 -4.10 -11.44 -7.94
C ASN A 275 -3.11 -10.73 -8.91
N GLN A 276 -2.88 -9.43 -8.68
CA GLN A 276 -2.01 -8.59 -9.50
C GLN A 276 -0.67 -8.28 -8.83
N THR A 277 -0.47 -8.70 -7.58
CA THR A 277 0.80 -8.60 -6.87
C THR A 277 1.70 -9.79 -7.20
N VAL A 278 3.01 -9.60 -7.11
CA VAL A 278 3.99 -10.62 -7.53
C VAL A 278 4.17 -11.67 -6.43
N SER A 279 4.60 -11.27 -5.23
CA SER A 279 4.85 -12.21 -4.12
C SER A 279 3.68 -12.32 -3.14
N HIS A 280 2.98 -11.23 -2.82
CA HIS A 280 1.85 -11.31 -1.90
C HIS A 280 0.64 -12.03 -2.52
N ARG A 281 0.53 -13.36 -2.36
CA ARG A 281 -0.53 -14.21 -2.94
C ARG A 281 -1.93 -13.90 -2.40
N HIS A 282 -1.97 -13.41 -1.17
CA HIS A 282 -3.17 -13.16 -0.36
C HIS A 282 -3.78 -11.76 -0.53
N ASN A 283 -3.42 -11.02 -1.58
CA ASN A 283 -3.97 -9.67 -1.76
C ASN A 283 -5.39 -9.66 -2.37
N PHE A 284 -5.75 -10.69 -3.14
CA PHE A 284 -7.08 -10.84 -3.74
C PHE A 284 -7.98 -11.72 -2.85
N ARG A 285 -9.29 -11.38 -2.78
CA ARG A 285 -10.29 -12.14 -2.02
C ARG A 285 -11.47 -12.54 -2.90
N LYS A 286 -12.42 -11.61 -3.13
CA LYS A 286 -13.65 -11.88 -3.90
C LYS A 286 -13.86 -11.00 -5.14
N GLY A 287 -13.56 -9.69 -5.03
CA GLY A 287 -13.78 -8.74 -6.13
C GLY A 287 -15.26 -8.42 -6.40
N ILE A 288 -16.12 -8.43 -5.38
CA ILE A 288 -17.57 -8.20 -5.49
C ILE A 288 -18.02 -6.90 -4.80
N ILE A 289 -19.06 -6.28 -5.35
CA ILE A 289 -19.67 -5.02 -4.86
C ILE A 289 -20.68 -5.34 -3.76
N GLY A 290 -20.67 -4.56 -2.66
CA GLY A 290 -21.69 -4.65 -1.62
C GLY A 290 -21.50 -5.82 -0.65
N ASP A 291 -20.32 -6.43 -0.59
CA ASP A 291 -20.05 -7.58 0.30
C ASP A 291 -20.14 -7.21 1.78
N TRP A 292 -19.98 -5.92 2.11
CA TRP A 292 -20.18 -5.43 3.47
C TRP A 292 -21.53 -5.84 4.07
N LYS A 293 -22.58 -6.00 3.24
CA LYS A 293 -23.93 -6.41 3.66
C LYS A 293 -23.99 -7.80 4.28
N ASN A 294 -22.99 -8.64 4.04
CA ASN A 294 -22.92 -10.02 4.55
C ASN A 294 -22.20 -10.12 5.91
N TYR A 295 -21.47 -9.07 6.32
CA TYR A 295 -20.51 -9.14 7.43
C TYR A 295 -20.66 -8.01 8.45
N LEU A 296 -20.93 -6.77 8.03
CA LEU A 296 -21.09 -5.66 8.96
C LEU A 296 -22.46 -5.72 9.65
N VAL A 297 -22.52 -5.41 10.95
CA VAL A 297 -23.76 -5.28 11.72
C VAL A 297 -24.09 -3.81 11.97
N ASN A 298 -25.31 -3.51 12.41
CA ASN A 298 -25.78 -2.14 12.62
C ASN A 298 -24.90 -1.35 13.61
N GLU A 299 -24.33 -1.99 14.62
CA GLU A 299 -23.40 -1.38 15.56
C GLU A 299 -22.18 -0.79 14.84
N HIS A 300 -21.66 -1.42 13.78
CA HIS A 300 -20.61 -0.83 12.94
C HIS A 300 -21.13 0.35 12.12
N LEU A 301 -22.32 0.21 11.53
CA LEU A 301 -22.93 1.25 10.70
C LEU A 301 -23.21 2.52 11.50
N GLU A 302 -23.59 2.38 12.77
CA GLU A 302 -23.75 3.48 13.73
C GLU A 302 -22.44 4.24 13.94
N ILE A 303 -21.33 3.52 14.15
CA ILE A 303 -20.00 4.13 14.29
C ILE A 303 -19.67 4.93 13.01
N LEU A 304 -19.76 4.32 11.83
CA LEU A 304 -19.46 5.04 10.57
C LEU A 304 -20.35 6.28 10.40
N LYS A 305 -21.65 6.19 10.71
CA LYS A 305 -22.54 7.36 10.70
C LYS A 305 -22.09 8.45 11.67
N GLY A 306 -21.70 8.08 12.89
CA GLY A 306 -21.19 9.00 13.90
C GLY A 306 -19.94 9.78 13.46
N TYR A 307 -19.13 9.20 12.56
CA TYR A 307 -17.97 9.87 11.95
C TYR A 307 -18.31 10.73 10.71
N GLY A 308 -19.59 10.81 10.30
CA GLY A 308 -20.05 11.64 9.18
C GLY A 308 -19.89 11.00 7.79
N PHE A 309 -19.82 9.67 7.70
CA PHE A 309 -19.59 9.00 6.40
C PHE A 309 -20.72 9.20 5.37
N ASP A 310 -21.94 9.55 5.80
CA ASP A 310 -23.07 9.81 4.89
C ASP A 310 -22.79 10.97 3.91
N ASP A 311 -22.09 12.01 4.37
CA ASP A 311 -21.75 13.16 3.54
C ASP A 311 -20.71 12.77 2.49
N TYR A 312 -19.69 12.00 2.89
CA TYR A 312 -18.69 11.47 1.96
C TYR A 312 -19.28 10.48 0.97
N LEU A 313 -20.16 9.57 1.39
CA LEU A 313 -20.84 8.65 0.47
C LEU A 313 -21.61 9.43 -0.59
N SER A 314 -22.41 10.41 -0.16
CA SER A 314 -23.19 11.27 -1.05
C SER A 314 -22.28 12.05 -2.02
N MET A 315 -21.18 12.61 -1.52
CA MET A 315 -20.19 13.35 -2.32
C MET A 315 -19.61 12.52 -3.47
N PHE A 316 -19.38 11.23 -3.24
CA PHE A 316 -18.88 10.31 -4.27
C PHE A 316 -20.02 9.56 -5.01
N GLY A 317 -21.27 10.00 -4.85
CA GLY A 317 -22.43 9.45 -5.55
C GLY A 317 -22.82 8.04 -5.11
N TYR A 318 -22.52 7.68 -3.87
CA TYR A 318 -23.03 6.47 -3.23
C TYR A 318 -24.26 6.80 -2.38
N GLU A 319 -25.11 5.80 -2.14
CA GLU A 319 -26.21 5.92 -1.19
C GLU A 319 -25.68 6.12 0.24
N LYS A 320 -26.41 6.90 1.03
CA LYS A 320 -26.19 7.03 2.48
C LYS A 320 -26.33 5.67 3.17
N ILE A 321 -25.71 5.56 4.34
CA ILE A 321 -25.71 4.33 5.14
C ILE A 321 -27.15 3.98 5.53
N GLN A 322 -27.59 2.79 5.11
CA GLN A 322 -28.86 2.19 5.52
C GLN A 322 -28.58 1.07 6.51
N PHE A 323 -29.36 1.03 7.59
CA PHE A 323 -29.31 -0.07 8.55
C PHE A 323 -29.90 -1.34 7.94
N ILE A 324 -29.32 -2.47 8.30
CA ILE A 324 -29.75 -3.79 7.85
C ILE A 324 -30.87 -4.25 8.80
N ASP A 325 -31.97 -4.76 8.24
CA ASP A 325 -32.98 -5.45 9.06
C ASP A 325 -32.33 -6.66 9.73
N ARG A 326 -32.32 -6.69 11.07
CA ARG A 326 -31.71 -7.76 11.88
C ARG A 326 -32.29 -9.14 11.55
N LYS A 327 -33.51 -9.22 11.00
CA LYS A 327 -34.10 -10.47 10.50
C LYS A 327 -33.32 -11.07 9.32
N ASN A 328 -32.68 -10.21 8.53
CA ASN A 328 -31.91 -10.58 7.34
C ASN A 328 -30.42 -10.81 7.63
N TYR A 329 -30.00 -10.75 8.90
CA TYR A 329 -28.60 -11.03 9.25
C TYR A 329 -28.20 -12.45 8.86
N THR A 330 -27.02 -12.57 8.25
CA THR A 330 -26.34 -13.85 8.00
C THR A 330 -26.00 -14.53 9.33
N PRO A 331 -25.72 -15.86 9.33
CA PRO A 331 -25.21 -16.54 10.52
C PRO A 331 -23.95 -15.88 11.11
N PHE A 332 -23.06 -15.39 10.24
CA PHE A 332 -21.86 -14.66 10.64
C PHE A 332 -22.22 -13.36 11.39
N GLN A 333 -23.12 -12.54 10.82
CA GLN A 333 -23.57 -11.29 11.46
C GLN A 333 -24.27 -11.55 12.79
N LYS A 334 -25.09 -12.60 12.90
CA LYS A 334 -25.72 -12.98 14.18
C LYS A 334 -24.69 -13.33 15.26
N LYS A 335 -23.61 -14.04 14.88
CA LYS A 335 -22.49 -14.36 15.78
C LYS A 335 -21.78 -13.10 16.26
N VAL A 336 -21.45 -12.19 15.34
CA VAL A 336 -20.80 -10.90 15.65
C VAL A 336 -21.68 -10.04 16.56
N GLU A 337 -22.95 -9.82 16.19
CA GLU A 337 -23.89 -8.99 16.95
C GLU A 337 -24.09 -9.52 18.38
N SER A 338 -24.28 -10.83 18.53
CA SER A 338 -24.44 -11.49 19.83
C SER A 338 -23.22 -11.27 20.73
N SER A 339 -22.02 -11.33 20.15
CA SER A 339 -20.77 -11.13 20.87
C SER A 339 -20.61 -9.68 21.34
N ILE A 340 -20.86 -8.71 20.45
CA ILE A 340 -20.78 -7.27 20.78
C ILE A 340 -21.76 -6.94 21.91
N LYS A 341 -23.00 -7.43 21.86
CA LYS A 341 -24.01 -7.22 22.91
C LYS A 341 -23.60 -7.77 24.27
N LYS A 342 -22.79 -8.83 24.30
CA LYS A 342 -22.25 -9.43 25.53
C LYS A 342 -20.94 -8.80 25.98
N GLY A 343 -20.38 -7.84 25.22
CA GLY A 343 -19.06 -7.30 25.47
C GLY A 343 -17.92 -8.31 25.27
N GLN A 344 -18.12 -9.28 24.37
CA GLN A 344 -17.16 -10.36 24.11
C GLN A 344 -16.44 -10.13 22.77
N ILE A 345 -15.13 -10.37 22.76
CA ILE A 345 -14.29 -10.40 21.55
C ILE A 345 -14.04 -11.87 21.20
N ILE A 346 -14.26 -12.25 19.93
CA ILE A 346 -14.08 -13.61 19.44
C ILE A 346 -12.66 -13.76 18.86
N GLN A 347 -11.80 -14.51 19.53
CA GLN A 347 -10.47 -14.85 19.04
C GLN A 347 -10.36 -16.37 18.81
N GLU A 348 -10.50 -16.80 17.56
CA GLU A 348 -10.47 -18.22 17.16
C GLU A 348 -9.11 -18.65 16.60
N ILE A 349 -8.14 -17.73 16.52
CA ILE A 349 -6.79 -18.03 16.03
C ILE A 349 -5.93 -18.47 17.21
N SER A 350 -5.49 -19.72 17.15
CA SER A 350 -4.60 -20.32 18.16
C SER A 350 -3.13 -19.94 17.97
N ASP A 351 -2.71 -19.65 16.74
CA ASP A 351 -1.33 -19.25 16.44
C ASP A 351 -1.11 -17.76 16.81
N PRO A 352 -0.29 -17.47 17.84
CA PRO A 352 -0.06 -16.11 18.30
C PRO A 352 0.72 -15.25 17.29
N ASP A 353 1.64 -15.84 16.52
CA ASP A 353 2.44 -15.13 15.52
C ASP A 353 1.58 -14.73 14.33
N LEU A 354 0.73 -15.63 13.84
CA LEU A 354 -0.27 -15.35 12.80
C LEU A 354 -1.16 -14.17 13.20
N PHE A 355 -1.67 -14.21 14.44
CA PHE A 355 -2.51 -13.15 14.97
C PHE A 355 -1.75 -11.82 15.04
N MET A 356 -0.55 -11.81 15.61
CA MET A 356 0.28 -10.61 15.76
C MET A 356 0.63 -9.99 14.39
N PHE A 357 1.15 -10.81 13.47
CA PHE A 357 1.54 -10.37 12.12
C PHE A 357 0.34 -9.83 11.34
N ALA A 358 -0.86 -10.38 11.56
CA ALA A 358 -2.09 -9.89 10.95
C ALA A 358 -2.62 -8.59 11.57
N PHE A 359 -2.23 -8.30 12.81
CA PHE A 359 -2.72 -7.20 13.62
C PHE A 359 -1.94 -5.90 13.38
N ASN A 360 -0.62 -5.96 13.28
CA ASN A 360 0.26 -4.80 13.08
C ASN A 360 0.12 -4.18 11.65
N LYS A 361 -0.97 -3.43 11.41
CA LYS A 361 -1.31 -2.85 10.09
C LYS A 361 -0.98 -1.36 9.96
N SER A 362 -0.43 -0.93 8.82
CA SER A 362 -0.10 0.49 8.56
C SER A 362 -1.27 1.48 8.61
N ASN A 363 -2.50 1.02 8.38
CA ASN A 363 -3.68 1.88 8.25
C ASN A 363 -4.57 1.80 9.49
N PHE A 364 -3.95 1.79 10.67
CA PHE A 364 -4.60 1.51 11.94
C PHE A 364 -4.05 2.41 13.04
N VAL A 365 -4.93 3.11 13.76
CA VAL A 365 -4.54 3.87 14.96
C VAL A 365 -4.31 2.88 16.09
N SER A 366 -3.04 2.67 16.42
CA SER A 366 -2.62 1.68 17.41
C SER A 366 -2.38 2.24 18.81
N SER A 367 -2.74 3.50 19.08
CA SER A 367 -2.48 4.15 20.37
C SER A 367 -3.22 3.49 21.55
N LYS A 368 -4.24 2.68 21.27
CA LYS A 368 -4.95 1.86 22.26
C LYS A 368 -4.25 0.52 22.55
N TYR A 369 -3.12 0.23 21.91
CA TYR A 369 -2.41 -1.05 22.00
C TYR A 369 -0.95 -0.85 22.41
N ASP A 370 -0.37 -1.90 22.97
CA ASP A 370 0.93 -1.91 23.62
C ASP A 370 2.08 -2.05 22.60
N PHE A 371 2.21 -1.06 21.72
CA PHE A 371 3.32 -0.96 20.79
C PHE A 371 4.32 0.11 21.21
N VAL A 372 5.58 -0.11 20.88
CA VAL A 372 6.68 0.82 21.10
C VAL A 372 7.24 1.33 19.76
N GLY A 373 7.81 2.53 19.77
CA GLY A 373 8.50 3.12 18.62
C GLY A 373 9.87 3.65 19.03
N TYR A 374 10.82 3.60 18.11
CA TYR A 374 12.20 4.04 18.34
C TYR A 374 12.63 4.91 17.16
N SER A 375 13.02 6.14 17.42
CA SER A 375 13.50 7.06 16.39
C SER A 375 14.81 7.67 16.85
N LYS A 376 15.82 7.62 15.97
CA LYS A 376 17.03 8.44 16.07
C LYS A 376 16.95 9.51 14.99
N ASN A 377 17.59 10.66 15.22
CA ASN A 377 17.73 11.68 14.19
C ASN A 377 18.55 11.10 13.02
N GLY A 378 17.88 10.60 11.99
CA GLY A 378 18.51 9.84 10.90
C GLY A 378 17.53 9.43 9.80
N LEU A 379 17.97 8.51 8.96
CA LEU A 379 17.26 7.98 7.79
C LEU A 379 16.45 6.72 8.10
N VAL A 380 16.66 6.09 9.26
CA VAL A 380 15.95 4.89 9.69
C VAL A 380 15.25 5.11 11.03
N GLU A 381 13.99 4.71 11.11
CA GLU A 381 13.23 4.68 12.37
C GLU A 381 12.39 3.40 12.49
N ILE A 382 12.09 3.00 13.72
CA ILE A 382 11.11 1.98 14.05
C ILE A 382 9.81 2.71 14.40
N GLU A 383 8.88 2.73 13.45
CA GLU A 383 7.58 3.38 13.62
C GLU A 383 6.76 2.69 14.70
N ARG A 384 6.80 1.35 14.72
CA ARG A 384 5.98 0.53 15.62
C ARG A 384 6.52 -0.87 15.79
N SER A 385 6.53 -1.42 17.01
CA SER A 385 6.88 -2.81 17.27
C SER A 385 6.12 -3.41 18.45
N SER A 386 5.79 -4.71 18.37
CA SER A 386 5.35 -5.52 19.50
C SER A 386 6.51 -6.11 20.31
N ILE A 387 7.72 -6.15 19.74
CA ILE A 387 8.94 -6.57 20.40
C ILE A 387 9.38 -5.43 21.34
N LYS A 388 9.75 -5.78 22.58
CA LYS A 388 10.15 -4.80 23.60
C LYS A 388 11.62 -4.93 23.96
N ASN A 389 12.48 -4.78 22.95
CA ASN A 389 13.93 -4.84 23.13
C ASN A 389 14.59 -3.59 22.53
N GLU A 390 14.79 -2.57 23.38
CA GLU A 390 15.38 -1.30 22.97
C GLU A 390 16.81 -1.47 22.44
N MET A 391 17.62 -2.36 23.04
CA MET A 391 18.99 -2.62 22.62
C MET A 391 19.03 -3.15 21.18
N PHE A 392 18.14 -4.11 20.87
CA PHE A 392 17.96 -4.63 19.52
C PHE A 392 17.57 -3.53 18.53
N PHE A 393 16.60 -2.66 18.87
CA PHE A 393 16.17 -1.63 17.92
C PHE A 393 17.19 -0.53 17.70
N ASN A 394 17.89 -0.12 18.76
CA ASN A 394 18.93 0.89 18.63
C ASN A 394 20.08 0.41 17.74
N GLY A 395 20.50 -0.86 17.87
CA GLY A 395 21.52 -1.41 16.98
C GLY A 395 20.99 -1.75 15.58
N PHE A 396 19.72 -2.14 15.44
CA PHE A 396 19.09 -2.35 14.13
C PHE A 396 19.10 -1.05 13.32
N ILE A 397 18.68 0.06 13.93
CA ILE A 397 18.72 1.39 13.31
C ILE A 397 20.14 1.69 12.86
N ASP A 398 21.14 1.55 13.73
CA ASP A 398 22.54 1.87 13.40
C ASP A 398 23.08 0.99 12.27
N ALA A 399 22.77 -0.32 12.28
CA ALA A 399 23.21 -1.27 11.27
C ALA A 399 22.63 -0.98 9.88
N VAL A 400 21.36 -0.53 9.81
CA VAL A 400 20.66 -0.26 8.55
C VAL A 400 20.90 1.17 8.05
N GLU A 401 21.14 2.13 8.94
CA GLU A 401 21.41 3.53 8.61
C GLU A 401 22.60 3.68 7.65
N VAL A 402 23.69 2.95 7.89
CA VAL A 402 24.94 3.04 7.10
C VAL A 402 24.73 2.70 5.61
N PRO A 403 24.18 1.52 5.24
CA PRO A 403 23.92 1.22 3.84
C PRO A 403 22.85 2.15 3.22
N ILE A 404 21.85 2.60 3.99
CA ILE A 404 20.85 3.57 3.52
C ILE A 404 21.50 4.92 3.18
N LYS A 405 22.36 5.44 4.06
CA LYS A 405 23.11 6.68 3.80
C LYS A 405 23.98 6.57 2.55
N ARG A 406 24.67 5.43 2.38
CA ARG A 406 25.52 5.18 1.22
C ARG A 406 24.75 5.13 -0.09
N VAL A 407 23.60 4.44 -0.13
CA VAL A 407 22.77 4.38 -1.35
C VAL A 407 22.15 5.74 -1.64
N ASN A 408 21.70 6.48 -0.61
CA ASN A 408 21.15 7.81 -0.77
C ASN A 408 22.16 8.79 -1.36
N GLY A 409 23.42 8.78 -0.90
CA GLY A 409 24.48 9.60 -1.49
C GLY A 409 24.62 9.35 -3.00
N LYS A 410 24.73 8.09 -3.41
CA LYS A 410 24.83 7.73 -4.85
C LYS A 410 23.59 8.10 -5.66
N ILE A 411 22.40 8.03 -5.06
CA ILE A 411 21.15 8.44 -5.68
C ILE A 411 21.17 9.97 -5.91
N MET A 412 21.64 10.74 -4.93
CA MET A 412 21.80 12.20 -5.03
C MET A 412 22.83 12.61 -6.09
N ASP A 413 23.99 11.95 -6.13
CA ASP A 413 25.06 12.24 -7.10
C ASP A 413 24.52 12.15 -8.54
N ILE A 414 23.82 11.06 -8.88
CA ILE A 414 23.21 10.87 -10.21
C ILE A 414 22.15 11.92 -10.52
N TYR A 415 21.39 12.33 -9.50
CA TYR A 415 20.35 13.32 -9.71
C TYR A 415 20.94 14.69 -10.04
N GLN A 416 22.00 15.09 -9.33
CA GLN A 416 22.73 16.32 -9.61
C GLN A 416 23.35 16.27 -11.02
N ASP A 417 24.04 15.19 -11.35
CA ASP A 417 24.64 14.99 -12.68
C ASP A 417 23.62 15.10 -13.84
N TYR A 418 22.35 14.74 -13.60
CA TYR A 418 21.32 14.72 -14.65
C TYR A 418 20.49 16.01 -14.75
N TYR A 419 20.41 16.81 -13.70
CA TYR A 419 19.53 17.98 -13.63
C TYR A 419 20.28 19.32 -13.50
N ASP A 420 21.59 19.29 -13.21
CA ASP A 420 22.45 20.48 -13.24
C ASP A 420 23.16 20.68 -14.60
N GLU A 421 22.92 19.78 -15.58
CA GLU A 421 23.18 19.95 -17.03
C GLU A 421 21.98 20.57 -17.77
#